data_AF-A0A6I5CC32-F1
#
_entry.id   AF-A0A6I5CC32-F1
#
_cell.length_a   1.000
_cell.length_b   1.000
_cell.length_c   1.000
_cell.angle_alpha   90.00
_cell.angle_beta   90.00
_cell.angle_gamma   90.00
#
_symmetry.space_group_name_H-M   'P 1'
#
loop_
_entity.id
_entity.type
_entity.pdbx_description
1 polymer ?
#
loop_
_entity_poly.entity_id
_entity_poly.type
_entity_poly.pdbx_seq_one_letter_code
_entity_poly.pdbx_strand_id
1 'polypeptide(L)'
;PAELNLLIQLVAVTDDPGPALAPLLERQPQLTPDAALELPIVLVGTLDEIVARVHAHRERFGFSYLTVLEPHMEAFAPVLEA
;
A
#
# COMPACT_ATOMS: atom_id res chain seq x y z
N PRO A 1 9.38 -20.58 12.45
CA PRO A 1 9.77 -19.15 12.26
C PRO A 1 8.64 -18.24 12.74
N ALA A 2 8.94 -17.00 13.13
CA ALA A 2 7.92 -16.01 13.46
C ALA A 2 7.22 -15.52 12.17
N GLU A 3 5.94 -15.22 12.26
CA GLU A 3 5.18 -14.59 11.19
C GLU A 3 5.53 -13.10 11.06
N LEU A 4 5.68 -12.62 9.81
CA LEU A 4 5.99 -11.22 9.53
C LEU A 4 4.71 -10.43 9.26
N ASN A 5 4.46 -9.42 10.09
CA ASN A 5 3.40 -8.45 9.92
C ASN A 5 3.89 -7.19 9.20
N LEU A 6 3.05 -6.63 8.32
CA LEU A 6 3.23 -5.30 7.74
C LEU A 6 2.00 -4.42 8.02
N LEU A 7 2.21 -3.27 8.66
CA LEU A 7 1.17 -2.26 8.85
C LEU A 7 1.13 -1.32 7.65
N ILE A 8 0.05 -1.41 6.87
CA ILE A 8 -0.17 -0.57 5.70
C ILE A 8 -0.57 0.84 6.16
N GLN A 9 0.14 1.85 5.66
CA GLN A 9 -0.04 3.25 6.05
C GLN A 9 -1.00 3.99 5.13
N LEU A 10 -1.12 3.57 3.88
CA LEU A 10 -1.95 4.22 2.87
C LEU A 10 -2.49 3.20 1.88
N VAL A 11 -3.79 3.24 1.64
CA VAL A 11 -4.45 2.51 0.55
C VAL A 11 -5.32 3.48 -0.24
N ALA A 12 -5.17 3.48 -1.55
CA ALA A 12 -6.08 4.17 -2.46
C ALA A 12 -6.12 3.46 -3.82
N VAL A 13 -7.29 2.94 -4.18
CA VAL A 13 -7.54 2.39 -5.52
C VAL A 13 -7.88 3.54 -6.46
N THR A 14 -6.98 3.88 -7.38
CA THR A 14 -7.08 5.08 -8.24
C THR A 14 -6.17 4.97 -9.46
N ASP A 15 -6.57 5.60 -10.56
CA ASP A 15 -5.72 5.81 -11.75
C ASP A 15 -4.85 7.07 -11.62
N ASP A 16 -5.09 7.91 -10.61
CA ASP A 16 -4.31 9.12 -10.30
C ASP A 16 -3.77 9.05 -8.86
N PRO A 17 -2.52 8.59 -8.66
CA PRO A 17 -1.90 8.50 -7.35
C PRO A 17 -1.58 9.85 -6.70
N GLY A 18 -1.46 10.93 -7.48
CA GLY A 18 -0.92 12.22 -6.99
C GLY A 18 -1.70 12.77 -5.80
N PRO A 19 -3.02 12.95 -5.90
CA PRO A 19 -3.85 13.43 -4.79
C PRO A 19 -3.82 12.53 -3.56
N ALA A 20 -3.74 11.21 -3.75
CA ALA A 20 -3.69 10.25 -2.65
C ALA A 20 -2.37 10.33 -1.87
N LEU A 21 -1.26 10.63 -2.55
CA LEU A 21 0.06 10.75 -1.94
C LEU A 21 0.31 12.12 -1.30
N ALA A 22 -0.43 13.17 -1.68
CA ALA A 22 -0.18 14.53 -1.21
C ALA A 22 -0.06 14.65 0.32
N PRO A 23 -0.96 14.07 1.16
CA PRO A 23 -0.84 14.16 2.61
C PRO A 23 0.40 13.42 3.19
N LEU A 24 0.90 12.40 2.48
CA LEU A 24 2.14 11.72 2.86
C LEU A 24 3.35 12.59 2.53
N LEU A 25 3.38 13.16 1.32
CA LEU A 25 4.47 13.98 0.82
C LEU A 25 4.60 15.31 1.59
N GLU A 26 3.48 15.91 2.01
CA GLU A 26 3.48 17.09 2.88
C GLU A 26 4.17 16.82 4.23
N ARG A 27 3.97 15.63 4.80
CA ARG A 27 4.59 15.21 6.06
C ARG A 27 6.02 14.71 5.91
N GLN A 28 6.41 14.34 4.69
CA GLN A 28 7.72 13.75 4.36
C GLN A 28 8.30 14.46 3.13
N PRO A 29 8.70 15.73 3.24
CA PRO A 29 9.10 16.57 2.09
C PRO A 29 10.33 16.04 1.32
N GLN A 30 11.09 15.12 1.90
CA GLN A 30 12.22 14.45 1.27
C GLN A 30 11.83 13.25 0.38
N LEU A 31 10.58 12.78 0.45
CA LEU A 31 10.08 11.73 -0.44
C LEU A 31 9.63 12.34 -1.76
N THR A 32 10.00 11.70 -2.86
CA THR A 32 9.38 11.97 -4.16
C THR A 32 8.13 11.10 -4.32
N PRO A 33 7.18 11.48 -5.19
CA PRO A 33 6.01 10.64 -5.47
C PRO A 33 6.37 9.21 -5.87
N ASP A 34 7.34 9.04 -6.78
CA ASP A 34 7.80 7.73 -7.22
C ASP A 34 8.41 6.92 -6.07
N ALA A 35 9.25 7.55 -5.24
CA ALA A 35 9.84 6.88 -4.08
C ALA A 35 8.77 6.49 -3.04
N ALA A 36 7.70 7.27 -2.90
CA ALA A 36 6.59 6.94 -2.01
C ALA A 36 5.82 5.70 -2.50
N LEU A 37 5.61 5.54 -3.82
CA LEU A 37 4.94 4.37 -4.41
C LEU A 37 5.75 3.08 -4.28
N GLU A 38 7.07 3.18 -4.19
CA GLU A 38 7.97 2.04 -3.96
C GLU A 38 7.98 1.56 -2.50
N LEU A 39 7.40 2.32 -1.56
CA LEU A 39 7.34 1.92 -0.16
C LEU A 39 6.35 0.76 0.01
N PRO A 40 6.72 -0.34 0.70
CA PRO A 40 5.84 -1.50 0.84
C PRO A 40 4.59 -1.23 1.69
N ILE A 41 4.57 -0.11 2.42
CA ILE A 41 3.47 0.36 3.26
C ILE A 41 2.49 1.28 2.50
N VAL A 42 2.73 1.52 1.21
CA VAL A 42 1.89 2.37 0.33
C VAL A 42 1.30 1.50 -0.77
N LEU A 43 -0.01 1.30 -0.72
CA LEU A 43 -0.77 0.54 -1.71
C LEU A 43 -1.69 1.51 -2.48
N VAL A 44 -1.09 2.25 -3.42
CA VAL A 44 -1.78 3.22 -4.26
C VAL A 44 -1.58 2.85 -5.73
N GLY A 45 -2.68 2.80 -6.48
CA GLY A 45 -2.72 2.44 -7.90
C GLY A 45 -4.05 1.79 -8.26
N THR A 46 -4.13 1.16 -9.42
CA THR A 46 -5.28 0.34 -9.81
C THR A 46 -5.41 -0.88 -8.89
N LEU A 47 -6.60 -1.50 -8.87
CA LEU A 47 -6.83 -2.70 -8.06
C LEU A 47 -5.83 -3.82 -8.41
N ASP A 48 -5.64 -4.08 -9.71
CA ASP A 48 -4.73 -5.11 -10.21
C ASP A 48 -3.27 -4.85 -9.79
N GLU A 49 -2.83 -3.59 -9.85
CA GLU A 49 -1.49 -3.20 -9.41
C GLU A 49 -1.30 -3.41 -7.90
N ILE A 50 -2.32 -3.09 -7.09
CA ILE A 50 -2.28 -3.27 -5.64
C ILE A 50 -2.24 -4.77 -5.30
N VAL A 51 -3.08 -5.58 -5.92
CA VAL A 51 -3.09 -7.05 -5.75
C VAL A 51 -1.73 -7.63 -6.12
N ALA A 52 -1.19 -7.27 -7.29
CA ALA A 52 0.13 -7.69 -7.72
C ALA A 52 1.23 -7.29 -6.73
N ARG A 53 1.13 -6.07 -6.15
CA ARG A 53 2.09 -5.59 -5.16
C ARG A 53 2.03 -6.36 -3.85
N VAL A 54 0.84 -6.70 -3.36
CA VAL A 54 0.65 -7.54 -2.17
C VAL A 54 1.30 -8.92 -2.37
N HIS A 55 1.09 -9.54 -3.53
CA HIS A 55 1.76 -10.80 -3.85
C HIS A 55 3.28 -10.66 -3.95
N ALA A 56 3.77 -9.62 -4.63
CA ALA A 56 5.20 -9.34 -4.75
C ALA A 56 5.86 -9.08 -3.37
N HIS A 57 5.13 -8.48 -2.43
CA HIS A 57 5.60 -8.27 -1.05
C HIS A 57 5.80 -9.59 -0.30
N ARG A 58 4.88 -10.54 -0.48
CA ARG A 58 5.04 -11.90 0.06
C ARG A 58 6.27 -12.59 -0.55
N GLU A 59 6.45 -12.53 -1.86
CA GLU A 59 7.57 -13.17 -2.55
C GLU A 59 8.92 -12.56 -2.19
N ARG A 60 9.00 -11.23 -2.15
CA ARG A 60 10.25 -10.49 -1.93
C ARG A 60 10.66 -10.42 -0.45
N PHE A 61 9.70 -10.21 0.44
CA PHE A 61 9.97 -9.90 1.86
C PHE A 61 9.45 -10.97 2.82
N GLY A 62 8.57 -11.87 2.38
CA GLY A 62 7.98 -12.90 3.24
C GLY A 62 6.84 -12.42 4.13
N PHE A 63 6.24 -11.26 3.86
CA PHE A 63 5.05 -10.81 4.58
C PHE A 63 3.87 -11.75 4.34
N SER A 64 3.26 -12.26 5.41
CA SER A 64 2.08 -13.13 5.35
C SER A 64 0.89 -12.62 6.14
N TYR A 65 1.08 -11.54 6.91
CA TYR A 65 0.04 -10.89 7.68
C TYR A 65 0.08 -9.38 7.42
N LEU A 66 -1.05 -8.81 7.01
CA LEU A 66 -1.19 -7.38 6.73
C LEU A 66 -2.15 -6.77 7.74
N THR A 67 -1.74 -5.66 8.36
CA THR A 67 -2.64 -4.84 9.18
C THR A 67 -3.04 -3.61 8.38
N VAL A 68 -4.34 -3.38 8.23
CA VAL A 68 -4.90 -2.23 7.51
C VAL A 68 -5.54 -1.29 8.53
N LEU A 69 -5.22 0.01 8.43
CA LEU A 69 -5.82 1.04 9.29
C LEU A 69 -7.29 1.24 8.93
N GLU A 70 -8.13 1.52 9.93
CA GLU A 70 -9.58 1.72 9.78
C GLU A 70 -9.98 2.64 8.61
N PRO A 71 -9.35 3.83 8.41
CA PRO A 71 -9.71 4.72 7.29
C PRO A 71 -9.48 4.12 5.89
N HIS A 72 -8.69 3.05 5.81
CA HIS A 72 -8.32 2.39 4.57
C HIS A 72 -9.01 1.02 4.39
N MET A 73 -9.82 0.57 5.36
CA MET A 73 -10.45 -0.75 5.31
C MET A 73 -11.38 -0.90 4.09
N GLU A 74 -12.26 0.07 3.84
CA GLU A 74 -13.18 0.00 2.69
C GLU A 74 -12.44 0.05 1.35
N ALA A 75 -11.40 0.89 1.24
CA ALA A 75 -10.58 0.98 0.05
C ALA A 75 -9.77 -0.31 -0.21
N PHE A 76 -9.38 -1.03 0.85
CA PHE A 76 -8.65 -2.28 0.74
C PHE A 76 -9.57 -3.50 0.51
N ALA A 77 -10.85 -3.42 0.86
CA ALA A 77 -11.79 -4.55 0.77
C ALA A 77 -11.79 -5.27 -0.59
N PRO A 78 -11.75 -4.59 -1.75
CA PRO A 78 -11.72 -5.28 -3.05
C PRO A 78 -10.46 -6.15 -3.28
N VAL A 79 -9.34 -5.85 -2.60
CA VAL A 79 -8.09 -6.62 -2.69
C VAL A 79 -8.25 -8.01 -2.05
N LEU A 80 -9.16 -8.15 -1.08
CA LEU A 80 -9.44 -9.43 -0.41
C LEU A 80 -10.28 -10.38 -1.27
N GLU A 81 -11.05 -9.84 -2.20
CA GLU A 81 -11.95 -10.60 -3.09
C GLU A 81 -11.28 -10.99 -4.42
N ALA A 82 -10.08 -10.49 -4.68
CA ALA A 82 -9.31 -10.69 -5.91
C ALA A 82 -8.53 -12.02 -5.93
#